data_AF-A0A1G5SPW4-F1
#
_entry.id   AF-A0A1G5SPW4-F1
#
_cell.length_a   1.000
_cell.length_b   1.000
_cell.length_c   1.000
_cell.angle_alpha   90.00
_cell.angle_beta   90.00
_cell.angle_gamma   90.00
#
_symmetry.space_group_name_H-M   'P 1'
#
loop_
_entity.id
_entity.type
_entity.pdbx_description
1 polymer ?
#
loop_
_entity_poly.entity_id
_entity_poly.type
_entity_poly.pdbx_seq_one_letter_code
_entity_poly.pdbx_strand_id
1 'polypeptide(L)'
;MSAPADVSSGPPPGLRVSVDLNLCQAYAQCCYAAPRHFRIEGHEALFYDPAPAVQDRDAIERARVACPVQAIRVEEPERTA
;
A
#
# COMPACT_ATOMS: atom_id res chain seq x y z
N MET A 1 -24.74 8.40 27.54
CA MET A 1 -23.39 8.87 27.18
C MET A 1 -22.53 7.62 27.05
N SER A 2 -22.52 7.02 25.85
CA SER A 2 -21.77 5.79 25.59
C SER A 2 -20.64 6.14 24.62
N ALA A 3 -19.42 6.14 25.15
CA ALA A 3 -18.20 6.19 24.36
C ALA A 3 -17.87 4.78 23.82
N PRO A 4 -17.07 4.68 22.74
CA PRO A 4 -17.37 3.82 21.60
C PRO A 4 -16.77 2.41 21.66
N ALA A 5 -17.29 1.57 20.78
CA ALA A 5 -16.75 0.26 20.44
C ALA A 5 -15.25 0.37 20.12
N ASP A 6 -14.48 -0.42 20.86
CA ASP A 6 -13.12 -0.84 20.54
C ASP A 6 -13.09 -1.42 19.12
N VAL A 7 -12.60 -0.66 18.15
CA VAL A 7 -12.14 -1.22 16.87
C VAL A 7 -10.76 -1.83 17.10
N SER A 8 -10.71 -2.91 17.85
CA SER A 8 -9.62 -3.88 17.70
C SER A 8 -9.70 -4.44 16.29
N SER A 9 -8.94 -3.85 15.38
CA SER A 9 -8.49 -4.49 14.15
C SER A 9 -7.00 -4.18 14.00
N GLY A 10 -6.21 -4.70 14.94
CA GLY A 10 -4.77 -4.75 14.76
C GLY A 10 -4.47 -5.60 13.52
N PRO A 11 -3.72 -5.09 12.53
CA PRO A 11 -3.35 -5.89 11.37
C PRO A 11 -2.43 -7.05 11.80
N PRO A 12 -2.44 -8.18 11.06
CA PRO A 12 -1.47 -9.26 11.26
C PRO A 12 -0.03 -8.72 11.11
N PRO A 13 1.01 -9.46 11.55
CA PRO A 13 2.42 -9.08 11.40
C PRO A 13 2.82 -9.17 9.91
N GLY A 14 2.34 -8.23 9.13
CA GLY A 14 2.46 -8.15 7.68
C GLY A 14 2.70 -6.71 7.25
N LEU A 15 3.27 -6.52 6.07
CA LEU A 15 3.63 -5.20 5.56
C LEU A 15 2.39 -4.30 5.51
N ARG A 16 2.58 -3.02 5.86
CA ARG A 16 1.55 -2.01 5.69
C ARG A 16 1.92 -1.11 4.52
N VAL A 17 1.04 -1.04 3.53
CA VAL A 17 1.19 -0.17 2.36
C VAL A 17 0.19 0.96 2.45
N SER A 18 0.65 2.18 2.15
CA SER A 18 -0.22 3.33 1.96
C SER A 18 0.20 4.08 0.70
N VAL A 19 -0.79 4.56 -0.05
CA VAL A 19 -0.55 5.36 -1.25
C VAL A 19 -1.18 6.73 -1.07
N ASP A 20 -0.39 7.78 -1.21
CA ASP A 20 -0.90 9.14 -1.28
C ASP A 20 -1.56 9.37 -2.64
N LEU A 21 -2.89 9.24 -2.68
CA LEU A 21 -3.68 9.38 -3.89
C LEU A 21 -3.73 10.83 -4.39
N ASN A 22 -3.34 11.83 -3.58
CA ASN A 22 -3.22 13.21 -4.06
C ASN A 22 -1.91 13.42 -4.84
N LEU A 23 -0.87 12.67 -4.51
CA LEU A 23 0.39 12.66 -5.27
C LEU A 23 0.34 11.73 -6.48
N CYS A 24 -0.43 10.64 -6.40
CA CYS A 24 -0.56 9.67 -7.48
C CYS A 24 -1.03 10.33 -8.79
N GLN A 25 -0.25 10.15 -9.87
CA GLN A 25 -0.55 10.67 -11.21
C GLN A 25 -0.87 9.56 -12.21
N ALA A 26 -1.32 8.39 -11.74
CA ALA A 26 -1.76 7.26 -12.58
C ALA A 26 -0.73 6.74 -13.64
N TYR A 27 0.59 6.89 -13.42
CA TYR A 27 1.64 6.36 -14.31
C TYR A 27 1.68 4.82 -14.44
N ALA A 28 0.88 4.09 -13.65
CA ALA A 28 0.75 2.63 -13.65
C ALA A 28 2.02 1.81 -13.38
N GLN A 29 3.14 2.45 -13.00
CA GLN A 29 4.42 1.74 -12.79
C GLN A 29 4.34 0.69 -11.67
N CYS A 30 3.60 0.99 -10.60
CA CYS A 30 3.32 0.03 -9.53
C CYS A 30 2.53 -1.19 -10.02
N CYS A 31 1.61 -1.03 -10.96
CA CYS A 31 0.85 -2.13 -11.56
C CYS A 31 1.73 -3.07 -12.37
N TYR A 32 2.78 -2.57 -13.04
CA TYR A 32 3.74 -3.42 -13.73
C TYR A 32 4.69 -4.13 -12.76
N ALA A 33 5.13 -3.44 -11.71
CA ALA A 33 6.07 -3.99 -10.73
C ALA A 33 5.45 -5.04 -9.80
N ALA A 34 4.17 -4.85 -9.43
CA ALA A 34 3.43 -5.71 -8.51
C ALA A 34 1.94 -5.83 -8.92
N PRO A 35 1.63 -6.49 -10.05
CA PRO A 35 0.27 -6.56 -10.62
C PRO A 35 -0.75 -7.26 -9.74
N ARG A 36 -0.30 -8.03 -8.73
CA ARG A 36 -1.16 -8.70 -7.77
C ARG A 36 -1.69 -7.76 -6.68
N HIS A 37 -0.99 -6.65 -6.42
CA HIS A 37 -1.29 -5.74 -5.32
C HIS A 37 -1.67 -4.34 -5.77
N PHE A 38 -1.44 -3.97 -7.04
CA PHE A 38 -1.80 -2.66 -7.58
C PHE A 38 -2.52 -2.84 -8.91
N ARG A 39 -3.62 -2.10 -9.08
CA ARG A 39 -4.40 -2.09 -10.31
C ARG A 39 -4.98 -0.69 -10.54
N ILE A 40 -4.92 -0.21 -11.78
CA ILE A 40 -5.73 0.93 -12.20
C ILE A 40 -7.02 0.40 -12.80
N GLU A 41 -8.15 0.92 -12.34
CA GLU A 41 -9.46 0.68 -12.94
C GLU A 41 -10.02 1.99 -13.51
N GLY A 42 -10.69 1.90 -14.66
CA GLY A 42 -11.15 3.08 -15.39
C GLY A 42 -9.99 3.92 -15.91
N HIS A 43 -10.14 5.25 -15.87
CA HIS A 43 -9.15 6.17 -16.43
C HIS A 43 -7.95 6.43 -15.50
N GLU A 44 -8.14 6.41 -14.17
CA GLU A 44 -7.10 6.84 -13.23
C GLU A 44 -7.24 6.29 -11.79
N ALA A 45 -8.28 5.50 -11.48
CA ALA A 45 -8.51 5.06 -10.11
C ALA A 45 -7.56 3.93 -9.73
N LEU A 46 -6.59 4.22 -8.85
CA LEU A 46 -5.66 3.21 -8.31
C LEU A 46 -6.29 2.45 -7.14
N PHE A 47 -6.41 1.14 -7.31
CA PHE A 47 -6.72 0.17 -6.28
C PHE A 47 -5.44 -0.52 -5.83
N TYR A 48 -5.30 -0.73 -4.52
CA TYR A 48 -4.16 -1.42 -3.96
C TYR A 48 -4.49 -2.23 -2.71
N ASP A 49 -3.66 -3.23 -2.44
CA ASP A 49 -3.69 -4.01 -1.20
C ASP A 49 -2.93 -3.26 -0.09
N PRO A 50 -3.61 -2.81 0.99
CA PRO A 50 -2.97 -2.08 2.08
C PRO A 50 -2.21 -2.99 3.07
N ALA A 51 -2.43 -4.31 3.02
CA ALA A 51 -1.85 -5.26 3.96
C ALA A 51 -1.28 -6.50 3.23
N PRO A 52 -0.34 -6.32 2.28
CA PRO A 52 0.26 -7.44 1.57
C PRO A 52 1.07 -8.32 2.52
N ALA A 53 1.16 -9.59 2.16
CA ALA A 53 1.89 -10.57 2.94
C ALA A 53 3.41 -10.32 2.85
N VAL A 54 4.17 -10.72 3.87
CA VAL A 54 5.62 -10.45 3.95
C VAL A 54 6.40 -11.06 2.79
N GLN A 55 5.96 -12.19 2.24
CA GLN A 55 6.58 -12.79 1.05
C GLN A 55 6.51 -11.90 -0.20
N ASP A 56 5.57 -10.96 -0.25
CA ASP A 56 5.40 -10.05 -1.38
C ASP A 56 6.22 -8.76 -1.21
N ARG A 57 7.03 -8.63 -0.14
CA ARG A 57 7.84 -7.45 0.18
C ARG A 57 8.64 -6.94 -1.00
N ASP A 58 9.35 -7.82 -1.68
CA ASP A 58 10.21 -7.42 -2.80
C ASP A 58 9.39 -6.86 -3.96
N ALA A 59 8.18 -7.37 -4.19
CA ALA A 59 7.28 -6.84 -5.21
C ALA A 59 6.75 -5.45 -4.83
N ILE A 60 6.33 -5.29 -3.58
CA ILE A 60 5.86 -4.01 -3.04
C ILE A 60 6.99 -2.96 -3.07
N GLU A 61 8.22 -3.33 -2.71
CA GLU A 61 9.36 -2.41 -2.73
C GLU A 61 9.76 -2.02 -4.15
N ARG A 62 9.71 -2.96 -5.11
CA ARG A 62 9.88 -2.62 -6.53
C ARG A 62 8.81 -1.63 -7.00
N ALA A 63 7.55 -1.82 -6.59
CA ALA A 63 6.49 -0.87 -6.91
C ALA A 63 6.72 0.51 -6.29
N ARG A 64 7.22 0.56 -5.05
CA ARG A 64 7.61 1.80 -4.36
C ARG A 64 8.67 2.58 -5.14
N VAL A 65 9.76 1.90 -5.51
CA VAL A 65 10.89 2.49 -6.27
C VAL A 65 10.48 2.89 -7.68
N ALA A 66 9.57 2.14 -8.32
CA ALA A 66 9.10 2.43 -9.66
C ALA A 66 8.16 3.65 -9.73
N CYS A 67 7.64 4.14 -8.60
CA CYS A 67 6.74 5.30 -8.56
C CYS A 67 7.50 6.61 -8.81
N PRO A 68 7.30 7.31 -9.94
CA PRO A 68 8.09 8.50 -10.28
C PRO A 68 7.89 9.67 -9.31
N VAL A 69 6.73 9.72 -8.66
CA VAL A 69 6.32 10.77 -7.72
C VAL A 69 6.41 10.32 -6.26
N GLN A 70 6.96 9.11 -6.01
CA GLN A 70 7.18 8.56 -4.67
C GLN A 70 5.93 8.57 -3.77
N ALA A 71 4.74 8.29 -4.35
CA ALA A 71 3.47 8.30 -3.63
C ALA A 71 3.25 7.09 -2.70
N ILE A 72 4.07 6.05 -2.79
CA ILE A 72 3.89 4.78 -2.06
C ILE A 72 4.77 4.78 -0.80
N ARG A 73 4.18 4.46 0.34
CA ARG A 73 4.88 4.23 1.62
C ARG A 73 4.67 2.80 2.08
N VAL A 74 5.72 2.20 2.62
CA VAL A 74 5.74 0.81 3.09
C VAL A 74 6.30 0.84 4.50
N GLU A 75 5.51 0.37 5.46
CA GLU A 75 5.89 0.27 6.86
C GLU A 75 5.90 -1.21 7.25
N GLU A 76 6.93 -1.65 7.94
CA GLU A 76 6.90 -2.93 8.66
C GLU A 76 6.19 -2.67 9.99
N PRO A 77 5.13 -3.42 10.35
CA PRO A 77 4.69 -3.42 11.74
C PRO A 77 5.88 -3.93 12.54
N GLU A 78 6.47 -3.05 13.33
CA GLU A 78 7.57 -3.22 14.29
C GLU A 78 8.98 -3.64 13.78
N ARG A 79 9.73 -2.64 13.28
CA ARG A 79 10.98 -2.23 13.97
C ARG A 79 11.16 -0.71 13.92
N THR A 80 10.26 0.02 14.57
CA THR A 80 10.59 1.36 15.09
C THR A 80 11.21 1.15 16.47
N ALA A 81 12.54 1.18 16.53
CA ALA A 81 13.33 1.25 17.77
C ALA A 81 13.87 2.67 17.93
#